data_AF-A0A2H1WU16-F1
#
_entry.id   AF-A0A2H1WU16-F1
#
_cell.length_a   1.000
_cell.length_b   1.000
_cell.length_c   1.000
_cell.angle_alpha   90.00
_cell.angle_beta   90.00
_cell.angle_gamma   90.00
#
_symmetry.space_group_name_H-M   'P 1'
#
loop_
_entity.id
_entity.type
_entity.pdbx_description
1 polymer ?
#
loop_
_entity_poly.entity_id
_entity_poly.type
_entity_poly.pdbx_seq_one_letter_code
_entity_poly.pdbx_strand_id
1 'polypeptide(L)'
;MLLSVYIVCTLLLCICVLLWSLERRKRNKYRGVPTYPLLPFIGNIHQVVGDTQSKFFHIVENITDICEENQSLFVVWLGPCPILGAVQHPDDVKMVTNSFVEKPYFYDFGRAWLGDGLVTAPGQETALGVSNISENIVTEEYYDAFNRCLELMIYRGMNILLHPDAIYRLTPAHKEMMNCVAALHKVSDNVVMKKLRAEPKNVKLSEINHNQGKVTNRGPKFKAFLDILMELREVDPNLTDHQIKAEVDTIILAGQETVATAFFYTLLMIGCKPGVQEKMYAE
;
A
#
# COMPACT_ATOMS: atom_id res chain seq x y z
N MET A 1 47.29 10.21 -16.08
CA MET A 1 46.63 10.38 -14.75
C MET A 1 45.97 11.74 -14.57
N LEU A 2 46.66 12.87 -14.80
CA LEU A 2 46.04 14.21 -14.64
C LEU A 2 44.91 14.49 -15.65
N LEU A 3 45.09 14.10 -16.92
CA LEU A 3 44.08 14.27 -17.96
C LEU A 3 42.81 13.43 -17.69
N SER A 4 42.97 12.19 -17.22
CA SER A 4 41.84 11.32 -16.86
C SER A 4 41.07 11.84 -15.65
N VAL A 5 41.76 12.39 -14.64
CA VAL A 5 41.10 13.05 -13.49
C VAL A 5 40.33 14.28 -13.95
N TYR A 6 40.90 15.11 -14.83
CA TYR A 6 40.21 16.29 -15.36
C TYR A 6 38.96 15.94 -16.18
N ILE A 7 39.03 14.91 -17.02
CA ILE A 7 37.87 14.42 -17.80
C ILE A 7 36.77 13.90 -16.86
N VAL A 8 37.12 13.16 -15.80
CA VAL A 8 36.15 12.68 -14.82
C VAL A 8 35.52 13.85 -14.05
N CYS A 9 36.31 14.82 -13.60
CA CYS A 9 35.80 15.99 -12.88
C CYS A 9 34.87 16.86 -13.75
N THR A 10 35.21 17.06 -15.02
CA THR A 10 34.36 17.82 -15.96
C THR A 10 33.08 17.07 -16.30
N LEU A 11 33.13 15.75 -16.51
CA LEU A 11 31.94 14.92 -16.68
C LEU A 11 31.03 14.96 -15.44
N LEU A 12 31.59 14.83 -14.24
CA LEU A 12 30.84 14.95 -12.99
C LEU A 12 30.20 16.33 -12.84
N LEU A 13 30.92 17.41 -13.16
CA LEU A 13 30.38 18.77 -13.15
C LEU A 13 29.23 18.92 -14.14
N CYS A 14 29.38 18.43 -15.37
CA CYS A 14 28.34 18.44 -16.39
C CYS A 14 27.09 17.64 -15.93
N ILE A 15 27.28 16.49 -15.31
CA ILE A 15 26.20 15.69 -14.71
C ILE A 15 25.51 16.48 -13.60
N CYS A 16 26.26 17.10 -12.68
CA CYS A 16 25.69 17.91 -11.61
C CYS A 16 24.89 19.10 -12.15
N VAL A 17 25.40 19.81 -13.17
CA VAL A 17 24.70 20.93 -13.82
C VAL A 17 23.45 20.43 -14.53
N LEU A 18 23.52 19.29 -15.21
CA LEU A 18 22.37 18.69 -15.88
C LEU A 18 21.29 18.27 -14.88
N LEU A 19 21.65 17.55 -13.82
CA LEU A 19 20.74 17.15 -12.73
C LEU A 19 20.11 18.38 -12.07
N TRP A 20 20.90 19.41 -11.76
CA TRP A 20 20.41 20.66 -11.20
C TRP A 20 19.44 21.38 -12.17
N SER A 21 19.75 21.39 -13.47
CA SER A 21 18.89 22.01 -14.48
C SER A 21 17.54 21.27 -14.62
N LEU A 22 17.56 19.93 -14.58
CA LEU A 22 16.37 19.08 -14.63
C LEU A 22 15.51 19.27 -13.38
N GLU A 23 16.15 19.27 -12.21
CA GLU A 23 15.50 19.51 -10.93
C GLU A 23 14.87 20.91 -10.88
N ARG A 24 15.59 21.94 -11.32
CA ARG A 24 15.07 23.30 -11.42
C ARG A 24 13.87 23.40 -12.38
N ARG A 25 13.92 22.72 -13.52
CA ARG A 25 12.78 22.64 -14.47
C ARG A 25 11.56 21.98 -13.82
N LYS A 26 11.73 20.89 -13.08
CA LYS A 26 10.65 20.22 -12.33
C LYS A 26 10.07 21.15 -11.27
N ARG A 27 10.92 21.74 -10.43
CA ARG A 27 10.51 22.66 -9.34
C ARG A 27 9.80 23.90 -9.86
N ASN A 28 10.21 24.42 -11.03
CA ASN A 28 9.53 25.55 -11.67
C ASN A 28 8.07 25.25 -12.08
N LYS A 29 7.69 23.99 -12.31
CA LYS A 29 6.29 23.63 -12.62
C LYS A 29 5.35 23.82 -11.43
N TYR A 30 5.89 23.73 -10.21
CA TYR A 30 5.14 23.91 -8.95
C TYR A 30 5.34 25.32 -8.38
N ARG A 31 5.81 26.27 -9.19
CA ARG A 31 6.04 27.64 -8.74
C ARG A 31 4.71 28.29 -8.37
N GLY A 32 4.61 28.74 -7.13
CA GLY A 32 3.38 29.33 -6.58
C GLY A 32 2.58 28.38 -5.69
N VAL A 33 2.94 27.10 -5.63
CA VAL A 33 2.36 26.16 -4.66
C VAL A 33 3.17 26.24 -3.36
N PRO A 34 2.51 26.40 -2.19
CA PRO A 34 3.16 26.35 -0.88
C PRO A 34 4.04 25.11 -0.69
N THR A 35 5.22 25.33 -0.11
CA THR A 35 6.18 24.26 0.21
C THR A 35 7.10 24.72 1.34
N TYR A 36 7.60 23.76 2.12
CA TYR A 36 8.59 24.03 3.15
C TYR A 36 9.93 24.55 2.57
N PRO A 37 10.81 25.15 3.39
CA PRO A 37 12.13 25.57 2.96
C PRO A 37 12.91 24.44 2.27
N LEU A 38 13.19 24.65 0.98
CA LEU A 38 13.75 23.63 0.12
C LEU A 38 15.29 23.65 0.15
N LEU A 39 15.91 22.54 0.53
CA LEU A 39 17.33 22.34 0.29
C LEU A 39 17.59 21.82 -1.13
N PRO A 40 18.72 22.22 -1.77
CA PRO A 40 19.15 21.67 -3.05
C PRO A 40 19.30 20.14 -2.98
N PHE A 41 18.80 19.40 -3.98
CA PHE A 41 18.85 17.93 -4.12
C PHE A 41 18.13 17.10 -3.06
N ILE A 42 18.07 17.55 -1.81
CA ILE A 42 17.48 16.84 -0.66
C ILE A 42 16.00 17.21 -0.47
N GLY A 43 15.60 18.42 -0.86
CA GLY A 43 14.23 18.89 -0.64
C GLY A 43 13.92 18.99 0.87
N ASN A 44 12.79 18.41 1.28
CA ASN A 44 12.26 18.45 2.65
C ASN A 44 12.66 17.22 3.48
N ILE A 45 13.47 16.30 2.94
CA ILE A 45 13.89 15.08 3.66
C ILE A 45 14.57 15.43 5.00
N HIS A 46 15.33 16.52 5.07
CA HIS A 46 16.00 16.95 6.30
C HIS A 46 15.05 17.19 7.49
N GLN A 47 13.77 17.46 7.24
CA GLN A 47 12.76 17.71 8.28
C GLN A 47 12.26 16.41 8.93
N VAL A 48 12.41 15.29 8.22
CA VAL A 48 11.95 13.95 8.62
C VAL A 48 13.10 13.04 9.10
N VAL A 49 14.34 13.54 9.10
CA VAL A 49 15.49 12.79 9.64
C VAL A 49 15.46 12.77 11.19
N GLY A 50 15.51 11.57 11.78
CA GLY A 50 15.54 11.34 13.24
C GLY A 50 14.33 10.53 13.71
N ASP A 51 13.70 10.96 14.81
CA ASP A 51 12.44 10.37 15.32
C ASP A 51 11.34 10.47 14.26
N THR A 52 11.24 9.41 13.45
CA THR A 52 10.57 9.47 12.15
C THR A 52 9.07 9.45 12.30
N GLN A 53 8.52 8.75 13.30
CA GLN A 53 7.07 8.63 13.46
C GLN A 53 6.44 9.91 14.05
N SER A 54 6.92 10.38 15.20
CA SER A 54 6.36 11.58 15.84
C SER A 54 6.52 12.83 14.96
N LYS A 55 7.71 13.04 14.38
CA LYS A 55 7.94 14.17 13.48
C LYS A 55 7.12 14.07 12.20
N PHE A 56 6.88 12.87 11.67
CA PHE A 56 6.03 12.68 10.50
C PHE A 56 4.60 13.14 10.79
N PHE A 57 4.01 12.70 11.91
CA PHE A 57 2.65 13.13 12.29
C PHE A 57 2.56 14.64 12.46
N HIS A 58 3.51 15.27 13.16
CA HIS A 58 3.56 16.72 13.31
C HIS A 58 3.73 17.46 11.97
N ILE A 59 4.51 16.90 11.04
CA ILE A 59 4.66 17.49 9.70
C ILE A 59 3.36 17.40 8.92
N VAL A 60 2.66 16.26 8.99
CA VAL A 60 1.36 16.07 8.34
C VAL A 60 0.30 17.01 8.92
N GLU A 61 0.26 17.15 10.24
CA GLU A 61 -0.62 18.09 10.95
C GLU A 61 -0.37 19.53 10.50
N ASN A 62 0.89 19.99 10.58
CA ASN A 62 1.26 21.33 10.12
C ASN A 62 0.95 21.58 8.62
N ILE A 63 1.16 20.57 7.76
CA ILE A 63 0.79 20.69 6.33
C ILE A 63 -0.72 20.86 6.20
N THR A 64 -1.49 20.09 6.98
CA THR A 64 -2.96 20.14 6.95
C THR A 64 -3.44 21.52 7.36
N ASP A 65 -2.92 22.08 8.44
CA ASP A 65 -3.27 23.43 8.91
C ASP A 65 -2.95 24.51 7.86
N ILE A 66 -1.76 24.45 7.24
CA ILE A 66 -1.36 25.39 6.18
C ILE A 66 -2.30 25.28 4.97
N CYS A 67 -2.74 24.07 4.62
CA CYS A 67 -3.66 23.86 3.51
C CYS A 67 -5.05 24.41 3.84
N GLU A 68 -5.53 24.23 5.07
CA GLU A 68 -6.83 24.73 5.52
C GLU A 68 -6.84 26.26 5.52
N GLU A 69 -5.81 26.90 6.07
CA GLU A 69 -5.70 28.36 6.14
C GLU A 69 -5.62 29.01 4.74
N ASN A 70 -4.85 28.41 3.83
CA ASN A 70 -4.58 29.01 2.51
C ASN A 70 -5.53 28.52 1.42
N GLN A 71 -6.42 27.55 1.71
CA GLN A 71 -7.32 26.91 0.74
C GLN A 71 -6.58 26.48 -0.52
N SER A 72 -5.40 25.89 -0.33
CA SER A 72 -4.45 25.63 -1.41
C SER A 72 -3.77 24.29 -1.25
N LEU A 73 -3.34 23.71 -2.37
CA LEU A 73 -2.50 22.51 -2.38
C LEU A 73 -1.14 22.79 -1.72
N PHE A 74 -0.55 21.76 -1.12
CA PHE A 74 0.82 21.83 -0.61
C PHE A 74 1.71 20.82 -1.33
N VAL A 75 2.99 21.13 -1.52
CA VAL A 75 3.94 20.18 -2.10
C VAL A 75 5.07 19.91 -1.13
N VAL A 76 5.27 18.65 -0.79
CA VAL A 76 6.45 18.16 -0.07
C VAL A 76 7.42 17.57 -1.07
N TRP A 77 8.70 17.95 -1.01
CA TRP A 77 9.72 17.38 -1.88
C TRP A 77 10.52 16.31 -1.14
N LEU A 78 10.45 15.06 -1.58
CA LEU A 78 11.42 14.04 -1.18
C LEU A 78 12.52 14.00 -2.23
N GLY A 79 13.62 14.71 -1.98
CA GLY A 79 14.69 14.92 -2.96
C GLY A 79 14.17 15.56 -4.24
N PRO A 80 14.39 14.97 -5.43
CA PRO A 80 13.86 15.48 -6.70
C PRO A 80 12.39 15.07 -6.96
N CYS A 81 11.75 14.29 -6.08
CA CYS A 81 10.40 13.78 -6.24
C CYS A 81 9.38 14.67 -5.50
N PRO A 82 8.46 15.35 -6.22
CA PRO A 82 7.38 16.07 -5.58
C PRO A 82 6.30 15.08 -5.12
N ILE A 83 5.88 15.23 -3.86
CA ILE A 83 4.70 14.60 -3.29
C ILE A 83 3.68 15.71 -3.09
N LEU A 84 2.57 15.61 -3.80
CA LEU A 84 1.45 16.51 -3.60
C LEU A 84 0.81 16.16 -2.25
N GLY A 85 0.94 17.05 -1.29
CA GLY A 85 0.35 16.95 0.04
C GLY A 85 -0.97 17.70 0.10
N ALA A 86 -1.98 17.03 0.66
CA ALA A 86 -3.29 17.58 1.02
C ALA A 86 -4.07 18.21 -0.16
N VAL A 87 -4.92 17.37 -0.76
CA VAL A 87 -6.00 17.80 -1.63
C VAL A 87 -7.25 17.86 -0.78
N GLN A 88 -7.64 19.04 -0.30
CA GLN A 88 -8.76 19.19 0.63
C GLN A 88 -10.08 19.51 -0.09
N HIS A 89 -10.02 20.21 -1.23
CA HIS A 89 -11.23 20.52 -1.97
C HIS A 89 -11.78 19.27 -2.67
N PRO A 90 -13.07 18.92 -2.51
CA PRO A 90 -13.66 17.73 -3.12
C PRO A 90 -13.47 17.66 -4.65
N ASP A 91 -13.52 18.80 -5.34
CA ASP A 91 -13.29 18.85 -6.79
C ASP A 91 -11.85 18.53 -7.18
N ASP A 92 -10.87 18.95 -6.38
CA ASP A 92 -9.47 18.61 -6.62
C ASP A 92 -9.22 17.14 -6.32
N VAL A 93 -9.81 16.59 -5.24
CA VAL A 93 -9.72 15.14 -4.92
C VAL A 93 -10.30 14.32 -6.07
N LYS A 94 -11.46 14.73 -6.58
CA LYS A 94 -12.12 14.09 -7.71
C LYS A 94 -11.27 14.19 -8.98
N MET A 95 -10.66 15.34 -9.25
CA MET A 95 -9.80 15.53 -10.41
C MET A 95 -8.54 14.65 -10.33
N VAL A 96 -7.87 14.62 -9.17
CA VAL A 96 -6.67 13.80 -8.94
C VAL A 96 -7.01 12.32 -9.05
N THR A 97 -8.04 11.84 -8.35
CA THR A 97 -8.41 10.41 -8.36
C THR A 97 -8.82 9.91 -9.75
N ASN A 98 -9.44 10.76 -10.58
CA ASN A 98 -9.79 10.39 -11.96
C ASN A 98 -8.60 10.50 -12.95
N SER A 99 -7.60 11.35 -12.67
CA SER A 99 -6.49 11.59 -13.58
C SER A 99 -5.31 10.63 -13.35
N PHE A 100 -5.10 10.20 -12.10
CA PHE A 100 -3.98 9.33 -11.73
C PHE A 100 -4.46 7.89 -11.55
N VAL A 101 -4.47 7.13 -12.65
CA VAL A 101 -4.82 5.70 -12.65
C VAL A 101 -3.63 4.84 -12.19
N GLU A 102 -2.41 5.30 -12.44
CA GLU A 102 -1.20 4.58 -12.06
C GLU A 102 -0.86 4.79 -10.58
N LYS A 103 -0.47 3.69 -9.92
CA LYS A 103 0.01 3.74 -8.55
C LYS A 103 1.39 4.39 -8.50
N PRO A 104 1.67 5.24 -7.51
CA PRO A 104 3.00 5.80 -7.30
C PRO A 104 4.06 4.71 -7.08
N TYR A 105 5.31 5.00 -7.46
CA TYR A 105 6.45 4.09 -7.35
C TYR A 105 6.69 3.50 -5.94
N PHE A 106 6.27 4.19 -4.88
CA PHE A 106 6.48 3.71 -3.51
C PHE A 106 5.62 2.47 -3.17
N TYR A 107 4.56 2.18 -3.94
CA TYR A 107 3.82 0.92 -3.82
C TYR A 107 4.72 -0.30 -4.15
N ASP A 108 5.74 -0.14 -4.99
CA ASP A 108 6.70 -1.20 -5.31
C ASP A 108 7.51 -1.64 -4.08
N PHE A 109 7.60 -0.81 -3.03
CA PHE A 109 8.29 -1.18 -1.80
C PHE A 109 7.58 -2.31 -1.06
N GLY A 110 6.26 -2.42 -1.21
CA GLY A 110 5.45 -3.51 -0.64
C GLY A 110 5.43 -4.77 -1.51
N ARG A 111 5.96 -4.74 -2.73
CA ARG A 111 5.94 -5.86 -3.68
C ARG A 111 6.69 -7.10 -3.18
N ALA A 112 7.70 -6.91 -2.33
CA ALA A 112 8.41 -8.01 -1.68
C ALA A 112 7.49 -8.87 -0.79
N TRP A 113 6.45 -8.25 -0.22
CA TRP A 113 5.45 -8.91 0.59
C TRP A 113 4.23 -9.32 -0.25
N LEU A 114 3.59 -8.36 -0.90
CA LEU A 114 2.27 -8.52 -1.51
C LEU A 114 2.32 -9.05 -2.94
N GLY A 115 3.52 -9.21 -3.51
CA GLY A 115 3.69 -9.62 -4.91
C GLY A 115 2.93 -8.68 -5.86
N ASP A 116 2.29 -9.27 -6.87
CA ASP A 116 1.39 -8.56 -7.78
C ASP A 116 -0.07 -8.70 -7.33
N GLY A 117 -0.32 -8.56 -6.02
CA GLY A 117 -1.67 -8.57 -5.46
C GLY A 117 -2.36 -7.20 -5.58
N LEU A 118 -3.66 -7.14 -5.27
CA LEU A 118 -4.52 -5.98 -5.47
C LEU A 118 -3.95 -4.61 -5.03
N VAL A 119 -3.17 -4.55 -3.95
CA VAL A 119 -2.57 -3.30 -3.44
C VAL A 119 -1.35 -2.88 -4.25
N THR A 120 -0.55 -3.80 -4.78
CA THR A 120 0.74 -3.54 -5.44
C THR A 120 0.74 -3.76 -6.95
N ALA A 121 -0.25 -4.45 -7.50
CA ALA A 121 -0.38 -4.67 -8.94
C ALA A 121 -0.56 -3.34 -9.72
N PRO A 122 0.04 -3.20 -10.92
CA PRO A 122 -0.22 -2.06 -11.81
C PRO A 122 -1.70 -2.05 -12.25
N GLY A 123 -2.25 -0.87 -12.53
CA GLY A 123 -3.70 -0.63 -12.62
C GLY A 123 -4.52 -1.57 -13.54
N GLN A 124 -5.78 -1.77 -13.13
CA GLN A 124 -6.85 -2.63 -13.67
C GLN A 124 -6.65 -4.15 -13.54
N GLU A 125 -6.97 -4.67 -12.35
CA GLU A 125 -7.62 -5.97 -12.17
C GLU A 125 -8.49 -5.91 -10.90
N THR A 126 -9.74 -6.36 -11.01
CA THR A 126 -10.88 -5.92 -10.18
C THR A 126 -11.20 -6.83 -8.98
N ALA A 127 -11.48 -6.16 -7.85
CA ALA A 127 -12.56 -6.36 -6.87
C ALA A 127 -12.74 -7.70 -6.11
N LEU A 128 -12.85 -7.56 -4.77
CA LEU A 128 -13.88 -8.12 -3.84
C LEU A 128 -13.36 -8.88 -2.62
N GLY A 129 -14.18 -8.81 -1.56
CA GLY A 129 -13.85 -9.11 -0.17
C GLY A 129 -14.04 -10.55 0.28
N VAL A 130 -13.37 -10.87 1.40
CA VAL A 130 -13.30 -12.20 2.03
C VAL A 130 -14.33 -12.32 3.15
N SER A 131 -14.94 -13.49 3.27
CA SER A 131 -15.69 -13.88 4.47
C SER A 131 -14.79 -14.63 5.46
N ASN A 132 -14.85 -14.20 6.72
CA ASN A 132 -14.45 -14.89 7.95
C ASN A 132 -13.12 -15.65 7.89
N ILE A 133 -12.02 -14.89 7.88
CA ILE A 133 -10.74 -15.37 8.39
C ILE A 133 -10.87 -15.35 9.91
N SER A 134 -11.23 -16.49 10.49
CA SER A 134 -11.48 -16.63 11.92
C SER A 134 -10.20 -16.41 12.75
N GLU A 135 -10.41 -15.90 13.97
CA GLU A 135 -9.48 -15.39 15.00
C GLU A 135 -8.40 -16.39 15.51
N ASN A 136 -8.10 -17.47 14.78
CA ASN A 136 -7.11 -18.49 15.19
C ASN A 136 -5.97 -18.70 14.19
N ILE A 137 -5.85 -17.87 13.15
CA ILE A 137 -4.82 -18.01 12.12
C ILE A 137 -3.66 -17.02 12.32
N VAL A 138 -3.93 -15.88 12.97
CA VAL A 138 -3.00 -14.77 13.11
C VAL A 138 -2.34 -14.84 14.48
N THR A 139 -1.10 -15.30 14.52
CA THR A 139 -0.28 -15.36 15.74
C THR A 139 0.17 -13.96 16.14
N GLU A 140 0.52 -13.75 17.41
CA GLU A 140 1.22 -12.54 17.88
C GLU A 140 2.47 -12.25 17.01
N GLU A 141 3.20 -13.31 16.65
CA GLU A 141 4.32 -13.28 15.70
C GLU A 141 3.95 -12.67 14.33
N TYR A 142 2.73 -12.93 13.82
CA TYR A 142 2.27 -12.32 12.57
C TYR A 142 2.06 -10.82 12.75
N TYR A 143 1.39 -10.40 13.82
CA TYR A 143 1.14 -8.98 14.09
C TYR A 143 2.44 -8.20 14.26
N ASP A 144 3.41 -8.76 14.98
CA ASP A 144 4.73 -8.16 15.14
C ASP A 144 5.47 -8.06 13.80
N ALA A 145 5.47 -9.13 13.00
CA ALA A 145 6.07 -9.13 11.67
C ALA A 145 5.37 -8.13 10.73
N PHE A 146 4.05 -8.01 10.83
CA PHE A 146 3.23 -7.10 10.04
C PHE A 146 3.57 -5.65 10.35
N ASN A 147 3.52 -5.27 11.62
CA ASN A 147 3.82 -3.91 12.06
C ASN A 147 5.26 -3.55 11.70
N ARG A 148 6.19 -4.50 11.88
CA ARG A 148 7.59 -4.29 11.52
C ARG A 148 7.79 -4.12 10.01
N CYS A 149 7.07 -4.86 9.17
CA CYS A 149 7.06 -4.65 7.73
C CYS A 149 6.58 -3.23 7.38
N LEU A 150 5.48 -2.77 7.96
CA LEU A 150 4.96 -1.41 7.73
C LEU A 150 6.00 -0.34 8.14
N GLU A 151 6.61 -0.49 9.31
CA GLU A 151 7.66 0.43 9.78
C GLU A 151 8.87 0.48 8.83
N LEU A 152 9.34 -0.67 8.37
CA LEU A 152 10.47 -0.77 7.44
C LEU A 152 10.13 -0.19 6.06
N MET A 153 8.88 -0.34 5.60
CA MET A 153 8.39 0.31 4.38
C MET A 153 8.34 1.83 4.54
N ILE A 154 7.84 2.34 5.66
CA ILE A 154 7.84 3.78 5.97
C ILE A 154 9.28 4.29 6.04
N TYR A 155 10.17 3.59 6.74
CA TYR A 155 11.59 3.93 6.84
C TYR A 155 12.25 4.01 5.44
N ARG A 156 11.96 3.06 4.56
CA ARG A 156 12.41 3.09 3.16
C ARG A 156 11.81 4.27 2.40
N GLY A 157 10.51 4.51 2.54
CA GLY A 157 9.79 5.62 1.90
C GLY A 157 10.36 6.98 2.24
N MET A 158 10.68 7.19 3.52
CA MET A 158 11.22 8.45 4.03
C MET A 158 12.71 8.65 3.72
N ASN A 159 13.45 7.59 3.40
CA ASN A 159 14.87 7.65 3.10
C ASN A 159 15.14 7.42 1.61
N ILE A 160 15.32 8.52 0.86
CA ILE A 160 15.52 8.47 -0.59
C ILE A 160 16.76 7.67 -1.02
N LEU A 161 17.77 7.55 -0.15
CA LEU A 161 18.97 6.77 -0.41
C LEU A 161 18.67 5.26 -0.46
N LEU A 162 17.54 4.84 0.14
CA LEU A 162 17.07 3.46 0.16
C LEU A 162 16.01 3.16 -0.90
N HIS A 163 15.65 4.14 -1.74
CA HIS A 163 14.71 3.90 -2.85
C HIS A 163 15.31 2.93 -3.89
N PRO A 164 16.58 3.09 -4.32
CA PRO A 164 17.17 2.13 -5.25
C PRO A 164 17.29 0.73 -4.64
N ASP A 165 16.65 -0.23 -5.29
CA ASP A 165 16.63 -1.65 -4.89
C ASP A 165 18.02 -2.21 -4.59
N ALA A 166 19.00 -1.92 -5.45
CA ALA A 166 20.36 -2.42 -5.31
C ALA A 166 21.01 -1.96 -3.99
N ILE A 167 20.76 -0.71 -3.57
CA ILE A 167 21.28 -0.17 -2.32
C ILE A 167 20.53 -0.77 -1.14
N TYR A 168 19.19 -0.79 -1.22
CA TYR A 168 18.36 -1.32 -0.13
C TYR A 168 18.69 -2.77 0.19
N ARG A 169 18.90 -3.61 -0.83
CA ARG A 169 19.25 -5.04 -0.67
C ARG A 169 20.51 -5.29 0.14
N LEU A 170 21.43 -4.31 0.22
CA LEU A 170 22.67 -4.41 0.99
C LEU A 170 22.50 -3.97 2.46
N THR A 171 21.32 -3.47 2.83
CA THR A 171 21.07 -2.95 4.19
C THR A 171 20.57 -4.02 5.15
N PRO A 172 20.83 -3.88 6.46
CA PRO A 172 20.23 -4.74 7.47
C PRO A 172 18.70 -4.64 7.48
N ALA A 173 18.16 -3.45 7.17
CA ALA A 173 16.71 -3.21 7.09
C ALA A 173 16.04 -4.08 6.02
N HIS A 174 16.69 -4.34 4.88
CA HIS A 174 16.16 -5.27 3.89
C HIS A 174 16.17 -6.72 4.39
N LYS A 175 17.24 -7.16 5.05
CA LYS A 175 17.31 -8.51 5.63
C LYS A 175 16.19 -8.71 6.67
N GLU A 176 15.96 -7.70 7.50
CA GLU A 176 14.87 -7.69 8.47
C GLU A 176 13.51 -7.76 7.79
N MET A 177 13.28 -6.94 6.76
CA MET A 177 12.05 -6.98 5.94
C MET A 177 11.79 -8.39 5.40
N MET A 178 12.80 -9.06 4.83
CA MET A 178 12.64 -10.40 4.27
C MET A 178 12.30 -11.46 5.32
N ASN A 179 12.81 -11.33 6.55
CA ASN A 179 12.45 -12.21 7.65
C ASN A 179 10.99 -12.02 8.07
N CYS A 180 10.54 -10.77 8.19
CA CYS A 180 9.14 -10.45 8.49
C CYS A 180 8.22 -10.95 7.39
N VAL A 181 8.56 -10.72 6.12
CA VAL A 181 7.82 -11.25 4.96
C VAL A 181 7.70 -12.77 5.00
N ALA A 182 8.76 -13.49 5.36
CA ALA A 182 8.70 -14.95 5.49
C ALA A 182 7.70 -15.41 6.57
N ALA A 183 7.61 -14.69 7.69
CA ALA A 183 6.61 -14.97 8.73
C ALA A 183 5.18 -14.69 8.25
N LEU A 184 4.97 -13.59 7.52
CA LEU A 184 3.67 -13.22 6.93
C LEU A 184 3.22 -14.26 5.89
N HIS A 185 4.12 -14.66 5.00
CA HIS A 185 3.87 -15.67 3.96
C HIS A 185 3.52 -17.04 4.53
N LYS A 186 4.04 -17.41 5.70
CA LYS A 186 3.68 -18.66 6.38
C LYS A 186 2.19 -18.71 6.73
N VAL A 187 1.59 -17.57 7.07
CA VAL A 187 0.17 -17.47 7.37
C VAL A 187 -0.67 -17.61 6.10
N SER A 188 -0.35 -16.88 5.03
CA SER A 188 -1.08 -17.01 3.76
C SER A 188 -0.94 -18.40 3.15
N ASP A 189 0.24 -19.02 3.22
CA ASP A 189 0.45 -20.41 2.80
C ASP A 189 -0.47 -21.37 3.56
N ASN A 190 -0.61 -21.20 4.88
CA ASN A 190 -1.51 -22.03 5.67
C ASN A 190 -2.98 -21.84 5.28
N VAL A 191 -3.42 -20.62 4.97
CA VAL A 191 -4.80 -20.33 4.53
C VAL A 191 -5.08 -21.01 3.19
N VAL A 192 -4.21 -20.79 2.20
CA VAL A 192 -4.36 -21.36 0.85
C VAL A 192 -4.30 -22.88 0.91
N MET A 193 -3.35 -23.46 1.64
CA MET A 193 -3.20 -24.92 1.75
C MET A 193 -4.35 -25.59 2.49
N LYS A 194 -4.89 -24.97 3.55
CA LYS A 194 -6.10 -25.48 4.22
C LYS A 194 -7.28 -25.53 3.25
N LYS A 195 -7.44 -24.50 2.42
CA LYS A 195 -8.53 -24.44 1.44
C LYS A 195 -8.38 -25.49 0.34
N LEU A 196 -7.19 -25.60 -0.27
CA LEU A 196 -6.90 -26.62 -1.30
C LEU A 196 -7.09 -28.05 -0.79
N ARG A 197 -6.88 -28.31 0.51
CA ARG A 197 -7.09 -29.63 1.13
C ARG A 197 -8.56 -29.90 1.47
N ALA A 198 -9.33 -28.85 1.77
CA ALA A 198 -10.74 -28.97 2.12
C ALA A 198 -11.66 -29.17 0.91
N GLU A 199 -11.21 -28.80 -0.30
CA GLU A 199 -11.95 -29.01 -1.54
C GLU A 199 -11.43 -30.25 -2.29
N PRO A 200 -12.18 -31.37 -2.30
CA PRO A 200 -11.82 -32.50 -3.13
C PRO A 200 -11.95 -32.11 -4.61
N LYS A 201 -10.88 -32.33 -5.38
CA LYS A 201 -10.75 -32.07 -6.84
C LYS A 201 -11.83 -32.70 -7.75
N ASN A 202 -12.83 -33.39 -7.20
CA ASN A 202 -13.76 -34.26 -7.93
C ASN A 202 -15.25 -33.92 -7.75
N VAL A 203 -15.64 -32.75 -7.22
CA VAL A 203 -17.08 -32.49 -6.95
C VAL A 203 -17.83 -31.76 -8.08
N LYS A 204 -17.15 -31.12 -9.05
CA LYS A 204 -17.86 -30.32 -10.07
C LYS A 204 -18.15 -31.00 -11.41
N LEU A 205 -17.55 -32.15 -11.73
CA LEU A 205 -17.89 -32.85 -12.99
C LEU A 205 -19.17 -33.71 -12.93
N SER A 206 -19.70 -34.00 -11.73
CA SER A 206 -20.90 -34.82 -11.57
C SER A 206 -22.21 -34.00 -11.53
N GLU A 207 -22.18 -32.70 -11.25
CA GLU A 207 -23.39 -31.87 -11.20
C GLU A 207 -23.82 -31.28 -12.55
N ILE A 208 -22.93 -31.22 -13.55
CA ILE A 208 -23.29 -30.73 -14.90
C ILE A 208 -24.19 -31.75 -15.64
N ASN A 209 -24.12 -33.04 -15.31
CA ASN A 209 -24.82 -34.09 -16.07
C ASN A 209 -26.14 -34.60 -15.45
N HIS A 210 -26.61 -34.05 -14.32
CA HIS A 210 -27.85 -34.55 -13.67
C HIS A 210 -28.94 -33.53 -13.33
N ASN A 211 -28.81 -32.27 -13.76
CA ASN A 211 -29.84 -31.25 -13.49
C ASN A 211 -30.45 -30.61 -14.76
N GLN A 212 -30.67 -31.40 -15.81
CA GLN A 212 -31.80 -31.10 -16.71
C GLN A 212 -33.10 -31.50 -15.98
N GLY A 213 -33.69 -30.58 -15.21
CA GLY A 213 -35.08 -30.75 -14.77
C GLY A 213 -35.52 -30.21 -13.41
N LYS A 214 -34.71 -29.45 -12.65
CA LYS A 214 -35.22 -28.76 -11.45
C LYS A 214 -34.67 -27.35 -11.33
N VAL A 215 -35.43 -26.39 -11.85
CA VAL A 215 -35.29 -24.97 -11.52
C VAL A 215 -35.64 -24.81 -10.04
N THR A 216 -34.62 -24.83 -9.18
CA THR A 216 -34.79 -24.33 -7.82
C THR A 216 -34.48 -22.84 -7.84
N ASN A 217 -35.51 -22.03 -7.51
CA ASN A 217 -35.38 -20.60 -7.20
C ASN A 217 -34.48 -20.43 -5.97
N ARG A 218 -33.17 -20.58 -6.12
CA ARG A 218 -32.19 -20.07 -5.17
C ARG A 218 -31.52 -18.90 -5.87
N GLY A 219 -31.68 -17.70 -5.30
CA GLY A 219 -30.88 -16.54 -5.71
C GLY A 219 -29.38 -16.86 -5.66
N PRO A 220 -28.52 -16.01 -6.23
CA PRO A 220 -27.09 -16.27 -6.27
C PRO A 220 -26.56 -16.58 -4.87
N LYS A 221 -26.04 -17.80 -4.69
CA LYS A 221 -25.46 -18.27 -3.42
C LYS A 221 -24.20 -17.45 -3.16
N PHE A 222 -24.09 -16.83 -1.98
CA PHE A 222 -22.88 -16.12 -1.57
C PHE A 222 -21.67 -17.06 -1.66
N LYS A 223 -20.60 -16.60 -2.31
CA LYS A 223 -19.32 -17.31 -2.43
C LYS A 223 -18.26 -16.51 -1.68
N ALA A 224 -17.44 -17.20 -0.88
CA ALA A 224 -16.31 -16.56 -0.24
C ALA A 224 -15.25 -16.19 -1.30
N PHE A 225 -14.47 -15.14 -1.07
CA PHE A 225 -13.42 -14.71 -2.00
C PHE A 225 -12.49 -15.82 -2.46
N LEU A 226 -11.97 -16.62 -1.51
CA LEU A 226 -11.04 -17.68 -1.86
C LEU A 226 -11.72 -18.76 -2.73
N ASP A 227 -13.02 -18.99 -2.56
CA ASP A 227 -13.81 -19.88 -3.42
C ASP A 227 -13.89 -19.31 -4.84
N ILE A 228 -14.05 -18.00 -4.97
CA ILE A 228 -14.07 -17.30 -6.27
C ILE A 228 -12.71 -17.42 -6.95
N LEU A 229 -11.60 -17.20 -6.24
CA LEU A 229 -10.25 -17.37 -6.80
C LEU A 229 -9.99 -18.81 -7.27
N MET A 230 -10.42 -19.80 -6.49
CA MET A 230 -10.27 -21.21 -6.86
C MET A 230 -11.12 -21.56 -8.09
N GLU A 231 -12.32 -20.99 -8.23
CA GLU A 231 -13.15 -21.13 -9.42
C GLU A 231 -12.54 -20.46 -10.65
N LEU A 232 -12.02 -19.24 -10.50
CA LEU A 232 -11.37 -18.53 -11.59
C LEU A 232 -10.14 -19.27 -12.09
N ARG A 233 -9.38 -19.92 -11.20
CA ARG A 233 -8.25 -20.77 -11.57
C ARG A 233 -8.65 -21.94 -12.48
N GLU A 234 -9.84 -22.50 -12.31
CA GLU A 234 -10.32 -23.60 -13.17
C GLU A 234 -10.62 -23.13 -14.60
N VAL A 235 -10.94 -21.83 -14.76
CA VAL A 235 -11.36 -21.23 -16.04
C VAL A 235 -10.20 -20.51 -16.72
N ASP A 236 -9.34 -19.84 -15.96
CA ASP A 236 -8.21 -19.06 -16.45
C ASP A 236 -6.87 -19.74 -16.09
N PRO A 237 -6.17 -20.35 -17.07
CA PRO A 237 -4.87 -20.97 -16.85
C PRO A 237 -3.76 -19.96 -16.53
N ASN A 238 -3.99 -18.65 -16.70
CA ASN A 238 -3.01 -17.62 -16.36
C ASN A 238 -3.01 -17.29 -14.86
N LEU A 239 -4.05 -17.69 -14.09
CA LEU A 239 -4.12 -17.45 -12.66
C LEU A 239 -3.27 -18.48 -11.90
N THR A 240 -2.03 -18.10 -11.60
CA THR A 240 -1.05 -18.94 -10.91
C THR A 240 -1.29 -19.02 -9.40
N ASP A 241 -0.77 -20.07 -8.76
CA ASP A 241 -0.80 -20.20 -7.29
C ASP A 241 -0.11 -19.01 -6.59
N HIS A 242 0.89 -18.41 -7.23
CA HIS A 242 1.57 -17.20 -6.74
C HIS A 242 0.65 -15.98 -6.75
N GLN A 243 -0.15 -15.77 -7.80
CA GLN A 243 -1.13 -14.68 -7.85
C GLN A 243 -2.24 -14.87 -6.83
N ILE A 244 -2.76 -16.09 -6.67
CA ILE A 244 -3.77 -16.39 -5.63
C ILE A 244 -3.20 -16.06 -4.25
N LYS A 245 -1.95 -16.42 -3.97
CA LYS A 245 -1.29 -16.09 -2.71
C LYS A 245 -1.13 -14.58 -2.51
N ALA A 246 -0.68 -13.87 -3.53
CA ALA A 246 -0.52 -12.41 -3.51
C ALA A 246 -1.85 -11.68 -3.22
N GLU A 247 -2.95 -12.17 -3.80
CA GLU A 247 -4.29 -11.66 -3.51
C GLU A 247 -4.74 -11.96 -2.08
N VAL A 248 -4.47 -13.17 -1.59
CA VAL A 248 -4.76 -13.53 -0.20
C VAL A 248 -3.97 -12.67 0.79
N ASP A 249 -2.66 -12.50 0.58
CA ASP A 249 -1.80 -11.62 1.39
C ASP A 249 -2.36 -10.20 1.43
N THR A 250 -2.81 -9.70 0.26
CA THR A 250 -3.40 -8.36 0.15
C THR A 250 -4.68 -8.20 0.95
N ILE A 251 -5.58 -9.18 0.92
CA ILE A 251 -6.84 -9.06 1.66
C ILE A 251 -6.64 -9.21 3.17
N ILE A 252 -5.72 -10.08 3.60
CA ILE A 252 -5.38 -10.18 5.02
C ILE A 252 -4.85 -8.82 5.52
N LEU A 253 -3.94 -8.18 4.75
CA LEU A 253 -3.45 -6.83 5.05
C LEU A 253 -4.61 -5.80 5.13
N ALA A 254 -5.43 -5.72 4.09
CA ALA A 254 -6.42 -4.66 3.98
C ALA A 254 -7.58 -4.80 4.98
N GLY A 255 -8.01 -6.03 5.25
CA GLY A 255 -9.25 -6.31 5.98
C GLY A 255 -9.12 -6.37 7.50
N GLN A 256 -7.91 -6.47 8.06
CA GLN A 256 -7.74 -6.72 9.49
C GLN A 256 -7.53 -5.42 10.29
N GLU A 257 -6.39 -4.76 10.12
CA GLU A 257 -6.04 -3.57 10.91
C GLU A 257 -6.97 -2.38 10.66
N THR A 258 -7.39 -2.15 9.42
CA THR A 258 -8.24 -1.01 9.08
C THR A 258 -9.64 -1.14 9.69
N VAL A 259 -10.21 -2.35 9.68
CA VAL A 259 -11.54 -2.64 10.24
C VAL A 259 -11.49 -2.60 11.76
N ALA A 260 -10.47 -3.18 12.39
CA ALA A 260 -10.27 -3.11 13.83
C ALA A 260 -10.13 -1.65 14.30
N THR A 261 -9.33 -0.84 13.60
CA THR A 261 -9.15 0.59 13.89
C THR A 261 -10.45 1.38 13.70
N ALA A 262 -11.16 1.15 12.59
CA ALA A 262 -12.45 1.81 12.33
C ALA A 262 -13.48 1.46 13.41
N PHE A 263 -13.55 0.19 13.82
CA PHE A 263 -14.45 -0.27 14.86
C PHE A 263 -14.09 0.35 16.22
N PHE A 264 -12.81 0.38 16.57
CA PHE A 264 -12.32 1.01 17.79
C PHE A 264 -12.72 2.49 17.87
N TYR A 265 -12.43 3.28 16.83
CA TYR A 265 -12.82 4.70 16.81
C TYR A 265 -14.33 4.89 16.78
N THR A 266 -15.07 4.02 16.10
CA THR A 266 -16.55 4.07 16.08
C THR A 266 -17.10 3.88 17.49
N LEU A 267 -16.67 2.85 18.20
CA LEU A 267 -17.09 2.59 19.59
C LEU A 267 -16.68 3.72 20.53
N LEU A 268 -15.46 4.24 20.38
CA LEU A 268 -14.98 5.38 21.16
C LEU A 268 -15.88 6.60 20.97
N MET A 269 -16.19 6.95 19.72
CA MET A 269 -17.04 8.10 19.40
C MET A 269 -18.49 7.92 19.89
N ILE A 270 -19.02 6.70 19.86
CA ILE A 270 -20.33 6.38 20.43
C ILE A 270 -20.29 6.54 21.96
N GLY A 271 -19.27 5.98 22.62
CA GLY A 271 -19.12 6.08 24.08
C GLY A 271 -18.94 7.51 24.59
N CYS A 272 -18.30 8.38 23.81
CA CYS A 272 -18.18 9.81 24.12
C CYS A 272 -19.45 10.63 23.87
N LYS A 273 -20.48 10.06 23.22
CA LYS A 273 -21.72 10.77 22.85
C LYS A 273 -22.96 10.00 23.34
N PRO A 274 -23.37 10.18 24.62
CA PRO A 274 -24.47 9.43 25.23
C PRO A 274 -25.78 9.48 24.42
N GLY A 275 -26.15 10.65 23.88
CA GLY A 275 -27.36 10.78 23.07
C GLY A 275 -27.33 10.04 21.72
N VAL A 276 -26.14 9.75 21.16
CA VAL A 276 -26.01 8.88 19.97
C VAL A 276 -26.07 7.42 20.40
N GLN A 277 -25.42 7.08 21.51
CA GLN A 277 -25.45 5.74 22.08
C GLN A 277 -26.87 5.28 22.44
N GLU A 278 -27.67 6.14 23.08
CA GLU A 278 -29.07 5.86 23.41
C GLU A 278 -29.94 5.64 22.17
N LYS A 279 -29.74 6.45 21.12
CA LYS A 279 -30.45 6.27 19.85
C LYS A 279 -30.12 4.95 19.19
N MET A 280 -28.85 4.58 19.14
CA MET A 280 -28.40 3.31 18.57
C MET A 280 -28.88 2.11 19.39
N TYR A 281 -29.00 2.26 20.71
CA TYR A 281 -29.57 1.22 21.57
C TYR A 281 -31.08 1.02 21.37
N ALA A 282 -31.79 2.08 20.95
CA ALA A 282 -33.23 2.04 20.72
C ALA A 282 -33.64 1.54 19.31
N GLU A 283 -32.68 1.38 18.40
CA GLU A 283 -32.87 0.86 17.03
C GLU A 283 -32.80 -0.68 17.00
#